data_AF-A0A554S0J1-F1
#
_entry.id   AF-A0A554S0J1-F1
#
_cell.length_a   1.000
_cell.length_b   1.000
_cell.length_c   1.000
_cell.angle_alpha   90.00
_cell.angle_beta   90.00
_cell.angle_gamma   90.00
#
_symmetry.space_group_name_H-M   'P 1'
#
loop_
_entity.id
_entity.type
_entity.pdbx_description
1 polymer ?
#
loop_
_entity_poly.entity_id
_entity_poly.type
_entity_poly.pdbx_seq_one_letter_code
_entity_poly.pdbx_strand_id
1 'polypeptide(L)' 'METEIKPVWIRGAQLRKRWGGMAASTFYDRLKKGAIPKPEYPFGPHTPHWSMAAVVAHEEAARVSV' A
#
# COMPACT_ATOMS: atom_id res chain seq x y z
N MET A 1 16.22 -16.28 -18.67
CA MET A 1 16.45 -15.60 -17.37
C MET A 1 15.10 -15.07 -16.92
N GLU A 2 14.28 -15.93 -16.31
CA GLU A 2 13.05 -15.48 -15.65
C GLU A 2 13.46 -14.85 -14.33
N THR A 3 13.53 -13.53 -14.31
CA THR A 3 13.50 -12.82 -13.04
C THR A 3 12.12 -13.07 -12.44
N GLU A 4 12.01 -14.05 -11.54
CA GLU A 4 10.86 -14.19 -10.67
C GLU A 4 10.69 -12.86 -9.91
N ILE A 5 9.79 -12.01 -10.39
CA ILE A 5 9.40 -10.80 -9.69
C ILE A 5 8.57 -11.27 -8.50
N LYS A 6 9.25 -11.60 -7.40
CA LYS A 6 8.57 -11.93 -6.14
C LYS A 6 7.68 -10.75 -5.78
N PRO A 7 6.38 -10.96 -5.51
CA PRO A 7 5.52 -9.88 -5.10
C PRO A 7 6.09 -9.27 -3.82
N VAL A 8 6.54 -8.02 -3.93
CA VAL A 8 7.10 -7.28 -2.80
C VAL A 8 5.92 -6.80 -1.97
N TRP A 9 5.85 -7.29 -0.74
CA TRP A 9 4.80 -6.91 0.21
C TRP A 9 5.31 -5.84 1.17
N ILE A 10 4.53 -4.79 1.38
CA ILE A 10 4.82 -3.73 2.36
C ILE A 10 3.74 -3.70 3.44
N ARG A 11 4.16 -3.60 4.71
CA ARG A 11 3.23 -3.47 5.83
C ARG A 11 2.69 -2.05 5.92
N GLY A 12 1.49 -1.88 6.47
CA GLY A 12 0.86 -0.56 6.65
C GLY A 12 1.77 0.43 7.40
N ALA A 13 2.50 -0.03 8.42
CA ALA A 13 3.44 0.82 9.14
C ALA A 13 4.57 1.38 8.26
N GLN A 14 5.12 0.57 7.35
CA GLN A 14 6.15 0.98 6.39
C GLN A 14 5.55 1.87 5.29
N LEU A 15 4.37 1.54 4.79
CA LEU A 15 3.66 2.33 3.80
C LEU A 15 3.38 3.76 4.29
N ARG A 16 2.93 3.91 5.54
CA ARG A 16 2.76 5.23 6.17
C ARG A 16 4.06 6.03 6.24
N LYS A 17 5.19 5.38 6.56
CA LYS A 17 6.51 6.04 6.58
C LYS A 17 6.90 6.50 5.18
N ARG A 18 6.65 5.67 4.16
CA ARG A 18 6.90 6.01 2.75
C ARG A 18 6.13 7.25 2.31
N TRP A 19 4.86 7.38 2.70
CA TRP A 19 4.03 8.55 2.40
C TRP A 19 4.23 9.74 3.37
N GLY A 20 5.44 9.93 3.89
CA GLY A 20 5.79 11.09 4.72
C GLY A 20 5.40 10.98 6.20
N GLY A 21 5.27 9.77 6.74
CA GLY A 21 4.98 9.58 8.17
C GLY A 21 3.51 9.82 8.53
N MET A 22 2.59 9.37 7.67
CA MET A 22 1.15 9.53 7.87
C MET A 22 0.67 8.94 9.21
N ALA A 23 -0.13 9.70 9.95
CA ALA A 23 -0.76 9.24 11.18
C ALA A 23 -1.64 8.00 10.93
N ALA A 24 -1.68 7.08 11.90
CA ALA A 24 -2.45 5.85 11.79
C ALA A 24 -3.94 6.12 11.52
N SER A 25 -4.53 7.08 12.23
CA SER A 25 -5.93 7.46 12.09
C SER A 25 -6.25 7.93 10.67
N THR A 26 -5.41 8.81 10.11
CA THR A 26 -5.55 9.31 8.74
C THR A 26 -5.39 8.19 7.71
N PHE A 27 -4.45 7.27 7.93
CA PHE A 27 -4.24 6.14 7.05
C PHE A 27 -5.47 5.23 6.98
N TYR A 28 -6.04 4.85 8.13
CA TYR A 28 -7.24 4.01 8.17
C TYR A 28 -8.50 4.73 7.72
N ASP A 29 -8.61 6.04 7.95
CA ASP A 29 -9.69 6.87 7.38
C ASP A 29 -9.64 6.88 5.85
N ARG A 30 -8.47 7.11 5.27
CA ARG A 30 -8.26 7.04 3.81
C ARG A 30 -8.53 5.65 3.27
N LEU A 31 -8.15 4.59 4.00
CA LEU A 31 -8.46 3.22 3.63
C LEU A 31 -9.97 2.98 3.57
N LYS A 32 -10.69 3.41 4.61
CA LYS A 32 -12.14 3.28 4.69
C LYS A 32 -12.85 4.06 3.58
N LYS A 33 -12.31 5.21 3.20
CA LYS A 33 -12.81 6.06 2.10
C LYS A 33 -12.43 5.54 0.71
N GLY A 34 -11.61 4.49 0.60
CA GLY A 34 -11.12 3.99 -0.68
C GLY A 34 -10.10 4.91 -1.37
N ALA A 35 -9.54 5.87 -0.62
CA ALA A 35 -8.54 6.82 -1.13
C ALA A 35 -7.13 6.22 -1.23
N ILE A 36 -6.92 5.00 -0.72
CA ILE A 36 -5.68 4.23 -0.85
C ILE A 36 -6.01 2.78 -1.23
N PRO A 37 -5.08 2.03 -1.86
CA PRO A 37 -5.31 0.64 -2.23
C PRO A 37 -5.72 -0.23 -1.04
N LYS A 38 -6.54 -1.25 -1.32
CA LYS A 38 -6.98 -2.21 -0.30
C LYS A 38 -5.81 -3.10 0.15
N PRO A 39 -5.74 -3.45 1.44
CA PRO A 39 -4.77 -4.44 1.90
C PRO A 39 -5.14 -5.85 1.43
N GLU A 40 -4.10 -6.65 1.30
CA GLU A 40 -4.13 -8.08 1.07
C GLU A 40 -3.57 -8.81 2.31
N TYR A 41 -3.85 -10.11 2.39
CA TYR A 41 -3.55 -10.93 3.58
C TYR A 41 -2.78 -12.22 3.22
N PRO A 42 -1.62 -12.11 2.54
CA PRO A 42 -0.87 -13.29 2.09
C PRO A 42 -0.31 -14.13 3.26
N PHE A 43 -0.14 -13.54 4.45
CA PHE A 43 0.41 -14.18 5.64
C PHE A 43 -0.64 -14.39 6.75
N GLY A 44 -1.94 -14.34 6.40
CA GLY A 44 -3.06 -14.52 7.32
C GLY A 44 -3.83 -13.24 7.65
N PRO A 45 -5.02 -13.37 8.26
CA PRO A 45 -6.01 -12.29 8.38
C PRO A 45 -5.63 -11.19 9.38
N HIS A 46 -4.62 -11.41 10.21
CA HIS A 46 -4.29 -10.51 11.32
C HIS A 46 -3.45 -9.30 10.90
N THR A 47 -2.62 -9.44 9.86
CA THR A 47 -1.70 -8.37 9.44
C THR A 47 -1.97 -7.95 8.01
N PRO A 48 -2.49 -6.74 7.78
CA PRO A 48 -2.69 -6.24 6.43
C PRO A 48 -1.34 -5.93 5.77
N HIS A 49 -1.18 -6.41 4.55
CA HIS A 49 -0.05 -6.13 3.68
C HIS A 49 -0.55 -5.47 2.41
N TRP A 50 0.30 -4.70 1.74
CA TRP A 50 -0.01 -4.11 0.45
C TRP A 50 0.98 -4.62 -0.56
N SER A 51 0.50 -5.00 -1.74
CA SER A 51 1.38 -5.27 -2.86
C SER A 51 2.06 -3.98 -3.29
N MET A 52 3.38 -4.01 -3.43
CA MET A 52 4.15 -2.86 -3.89
C MET A 52 3.68 -2.41 -5.28
N ALA A 53 3.22 -3.33 -6.12
CA ALA A 53 2.64 -3.01 -7.42
C ALA A 53 1.38 -2.12 -7.28
N ALA A 54 0.48 -2.46 -6.35
CA ALA A 54 -0.73 -1.66 -6.10
C ALA A 54 -0.39 -0.28 -5.51
N VAL A 55 0.63 -0.21 -4.66
CA VAL A 55 1.13 1.05 -4.10
C VAL A 55 1.72 1.93 -5.20
N VAL A 56 2.59 1.39 -6.06
CA VAL A 56 3.19 2.15 -7.16
C VAL A 56 2.12 2.63 -8.14
N ALA A 57 1.20 1.77 -8.54
CA ALA A 57 0.10 2.15 -9.44
C ALA A 57 -0.76 3.28 -8.84
N HIS A 58 -1.00 3.27 -7.53
CA HIS A 58 -1.69 4.36 -6.84
C HIS A 58 -0.86 5.66 -6.80
N GLU A 59 0.45 5.57 -6.51
CA GLU A 59 1.36 6.71 -6.52
C GLU A 59 1.43 7.35 -7.92
N GLU A 60 1.46 6.55 -8.98
CA GLU A 60 1.43 7.02 -10.37
C GLU A 60 0.09 7.66 -10.74
N ALA A 61 -1.03 7.03 -10.38
CA ALA A 61 -2.37 7.60 -10.62
C ALA A 61 -2.55 8.95 -9.90
N ALA A 62 -2.04 9.06 -8.66
CA ALA A 62 -2.06 10.31 -7.90
C ALA A 62 -1.17 11.40 -8.53
N ARG A 63 -0.05 11.01 -9.15
CA ARG A 63 0.86 11.94 -9.84
C ARG A 63 0.29 12.47 -11.15
N VAL A 64 -0.49 11.68 -11.89
CA VAL A 64 -1.06 12.05 -13.19
C VAL A 64 -2.30 12.96 -13.07
N SER A 65 -2.92 13.04 -11.88
CA SER A 65 -4.07 13.94 -11.64
C SER A 65 -3.68 15.39 -11.31
N VAL A 66 -2.43 15.80 -11.56
CA VAL A 66 -1.93 17.18 -11.40
C VAL A 66 -1.76 17.86 -12.76
#